data_AF-A0A222FEI4-F1
#
_entry.id   AF-A0A222FEI4-F1
#
_cell.length_a   1.000
_cell.length_b   1.000
_cell.length_c   1.000
_cell.angle_alpha   90.00
_cell.angle_beta   90.00
_cell.angle_gamma   90.00
#
_symmetry.space_group_name_H-M   'P 1'
#
loop_
_entity.id
_entity.type
_entity.pdbx_description
1 polymer ?
#
loop_
_entity_poly.entity_id
_entity_poly.type
_entity_poly.pdbx_seq_one_letter_code
_entity_poly.pdbx_strand_id
1 'polypeptide(L)'
;MAQPGRTVPSFESWTVDCGNTGVCFASSYTRSQSVWVDLRIVRDWQAEAQPLVRLTTNSELPKEGTLQFAVDGTAIESLPIEQLREMQPAVKPPAGFRPLGGEGFWYPTGPATLTLLEAMRSGKELTIILPAVNGSDPVTVPVPLHGLKSSLLWLDNRQDRTGTVSAIVAPGTDPAKDAPHAVSLMSADQLPPEVAAVWSANRLCSEIDPTIFAGLNAVRVPFADGASLYIIPCGAPTAYNSPYVAVLSGKDGAARQVHVARMSEKGPIATDLIYNAKWIPADQQLVSYFKGSGVGECGLWNRWVWNGTGLVLLEEAARTTCDGTEPDLSNWSSSWPLKKASN
;
A
#
# COMPACT_ATOMS: atom_id res chain seq x y z
N MET A 1 11.51 -13.76 -10.46
CA MET A 1 10.21 -13.10 -10.22
C MET A 1 9.96 -12.13 -11.37
N ALA A 2 8.74 -12.03 -11.88
CA ALA A 2 8.42 -11.01 -12.89
C ALA A 2 8.59 -9.61 -12.25
N GLN A 3 9.18 -8.65 -12.97
CA GLN A 3 9.27 -7.28 -12.45
C GLN A 3 7.86 -6.73 -12.20
N PRO A 4 7.64 -5.95 -11.13
CA PRO A 4 6.34 -5.33 -10.92
C PRO A 4 5.97 -4.50 -12.15
N GLY A 5 4.70 -4.55 -12.58
CA GLY A 5 4.21 -3.67 -13.63
C GLY A 5 4.20 -2.20 -13.18
N ARG A 6 3.82 -1.30 -14.08
CA ARG A 6 3.53 0.10 -13.71
C ARG A 6 2.15 0.26 -13.06
N THR A 7 1.31 -0.76 -13.22
CA THR A 7 -0.02 -0.85 -12.64
C THR A 7 -0.01 -1.84 -11.46
N VAL A 8 -0.91 -1.56 -10.52
CA VAL A 8 -1.17 -2.44 -9.38
C VAL A 8 -1.78 -3.76 -9.91
N PRO A 9 -1.27 -4.93 -9.51
CA PRO A 9 -1.83 -6.20 -9.97
C PRO A 9 -3.28 -6.37 -9.52
N SER A 10 -4.09 -6.95 -10.41
CA SER A 10 -5.45 -7.39 -10.12
C SER A 10 -5.63 -8.86 -10.49
N PHE A 11 -6.50 -9.52 -9.74
CA PHE A 11 -6.94 -10.88 -9.96
C PHE A 11 -8.46 -10.85 -9.93
N GLU A 12 -9.08 -10.74 -11.11
CA GLU A 12 -10.53 -10.63 -11.26
C GLU A 12 -11.09 -9.42 -10.47
N SER A 13 -11.97 -9.62 -9.47
CA SER A 13 -12.54 -8.56 -8.63
C SER A 13 -11.60 -8.04 -7.54
N TRP A 14 -10.42 -8.64 -7.36
CA TRP A 14 -9.49 -8.31 -6.30
C TRP A 14 -8.29 -7.55 -6.83
N THR A 15 -7.88 -6.52 -6.08
CA THR A 15 -6.64 -5.76 -6.33
C THR A 15 -5.69 -5.98 -5.16
N VAL A 16 -4.38 -6.02 -5.43
CA VAL A 16 -3.38 -6.23 -4.38
C VAL A 16 -2.32 -5.15 -4.40
N ASP A 17 -1.92 -4.66 -3.23
CA ASP A 17 -0.82 -3.71 -3.13
C ASP A 17 -0.06 -3.81 -1.81
N CYS A 18 1.13 -3.21 -1.74
CA CYS A 18 1.87 -3.02 -0.50
C CYS A 18 2.28 -1.56 -0.30
N GLY A 19 2.27 -1.11 0.95
CA GLY A 19 2.78 0.18 1.37
C GLY A 19 4.30 0.20 1.57
N ASN A 20 4.83 1.40 1.83
CA ASN A 20 6.27 1.64 1.97
C ASN A 20 6.91 0.79 3.08
N THR A 21 6.16 0.41 4.12
CA THR A 21 6.63 -0.38 5.26
C THR A 21 6.74 -1.87 4.97
N GLY A 22 6.09 -2.37 3.90
CA GLY A 22 5.93 -3.80 3.64
C GLY A 22 4.59 -4.37 4.12
N VAL A 23 3.71 -3.55 4.70
CA VAL A 23 2.29 -3.92 4.87
C VAL A 23 1.66 -4.16 3.50
N CYS A 24 1.01 -5.30 3.31
CA CYS A 24 0.35 -5.66 2.06
C CYS A 24 -1.16 -5.84 2.29
N PHE A 25 -1.94 -5.66 1.23
CA PHE A 25 -3.38 -5.86 1.29
C PHE A 25 -3.96 -6.37 -0.03
N ALA A 26 -5.04 -7.14 0.09
CA ALA A 26 -5.93 -7.53 -1.00
C ALA A 26 -7.28 -6.84 -0.77
N SER A 27 -7.79 -6.11 -1.76
CA SER A 27 -9.02 -5.32 -1.67
C SER A 27 -10.00 -5.71 -2.75
N SER A 28 -11.28 -5.85 -2.37
CA SER A 28 -12.40 -5.94 -3.30
C SER A 28 -13.38 -4.82 -3.00
N TYR A 29 -13.52 -3.89 -3.95
CA TYR A 29 -14.50 -2.82 -3.92
C TYR A 29 -15.74 -3.26 -4.70
N THR A 30 -16.90 -3.26 -4.05
CA THR A 30 -18.19 -3.63 -4.63
C THR A 30 -19.24 -2.58 -4.32
N ARG A 31 -20.27 -2.51 -5.14
CA ARG A 31 -21.36 -1.54 -4.98
C ARG A 31 -22.71 -2.21 -5.21
N SER A 32 -23.63 -2.02 -4.27
CA SER A 32 -25.03 -2.41 -4.37
C SER A 32 -25.88 -1.14 -4.23
N GLN A 33 -26.51 -0.72 -5.32
CA GLN A 33 -27.23 0.57 -5.41
C GLN A 33 -26.33 1.77 -5.02
N SER A 34 -26.72 2.56 -4.02
CA SER A 34 -25.95 3.70 -3.50
C SER A 34 -24.88 3.31 -2.48
N VAL A 35 -24.92 2.09 -1.95
CA VAL A 35 -24.00 1.60 -0.93
C VAL A 35 -22.82 0.90 -1.58
N TRP A 36 -21.61 1.29 -1.21
CA TRP A 36 -20.41 0.58 -1.58
C TRP A 36 -19.70 0.01 -0.37
N VAL A 37 -18.97 -1.06 -0.60
CA VAL A 37 -18.14 -1.74 0.39
C VAL A 37 -16.76 -1.97 -0.21
N ASP A 38 -15.72 -1.61 0.53
CA ASP A 38 -14.36 -2.11 0.34
C ASP A 38 -14.07 -3.15 1.43
N LEU A 39 -13.92 -4.41 1.03
CA LEU A 39 -13.42 -5.46 1.89
C LEU A 39 -11.93 -5.64 1.65
N ARG A 40 -11.14 -5.46 2.70
CA ARG A 40 -9.68 -5.52 2.63
C ARG A 40 -9.10 -6.52 3.59
N ILE A 41 -8.35 -7.49 3.08
CA ILE A 41 -7.46 -8.34 3.87
C ILE A 41 -6.13 -7.60 3.96
N VAL A 42 -5.67 -7.32 5.17
CA VAL A 42 -4.42 -6.59 5.44
C VAL A 42 -3.46 -7.50 6.20
N ARG A 43 -2.18 -7.49 5.82
CA ARG A 43 -1.13 -8.27 6.48
C ARG A 43 0.12 -7.42 6.70
N ASP A 44 0.57 -7.32 7.94
CA ASP A 44 1.83 -6.63 8.29
C ASP A 44 3.05 -7.53 8.01
N TRP A 45 4.25 -6.94 8.00
CA TRP A 45 5.49 -7.58 7.55
C TRP A 45 6.15 -8.51 8.59
N GLN A 46 5.84 -8.36 9.88
CA GLN A 46 6.48 -9.13 10.95
C GLN A 46 6.10 -10.61 10.85
N ALA A 47 7.00 -11.51 11.22
CA ALA A 47 6.84 -12.97 11.14
C ALA A 47 5.48 -13.45 11.64
N GLU A 48 5.11 -13.03 12.85
CA GLU A 48 3.91 -13.46 13.57
C GLU A 48 2.68 -12.57 13.33
N ALA A 49 2.79 -11.54 12.47
CA ALA A 49 1.65 -10.70 12.14
C ALA A 49 0.52 -11.59 11.63
N GLN A 50 -0.67 -11.47 12.20
CA GLN A 50 -1.87 -12.19 11.76
C GLN A 50 -2.59 -11.39 10.66
N PRO A 51 -3.37 -12.04 9.77
CA PRO A 51 -4.16 -11.29 8.81
C PRO A 51 -5.26 -10.53 9.55
N LEU A 52 -5.56 -9.33 9.09
CA LEU A 52 -6.66 -8.51 9.57
C LEU A 52 -7.65 -8.33 8.43
N VAL A 53 -8.94 -8.23 8.75
CA VAL A 53 -9.98 -7.89 7.77
C VAL A 53 -10.56 -6.53 8.15
N ARG A 54 -10.57 -5.61 7.19
CA ARG A 54 -11.22 -4.31 7.32
C ARG A 54 -12.37 -4.23 6.33
N LEU A 55 -13.50 -3.75 6.81
CA LEU A 55 -14.65 -3.38 5.99
C LEU A 55 -14.80 -1.86 6.04
N THR A 56 -14.89 -1.23 4.88
CA THR A 56 -15.16 0.21 4.75
C THR A 56 -16.39 0.41 3.87
N THR A 57 -17.28 1.34 4.21
CA THR A 57 -18.51 1.68 3.49
C THR A 57 -18.73 3.19 3.49
N ASN A 58 -19.56 3.69 2.57
CA ASN A 58 -20.07 5.07 2.62
C ASN A 58 -21.31 5.26 3.50
N SER A 59 -21.92 4.18 3.97
CA SER A 59 -23.11 4.26 4.81
C SER A 59 -22.72 4.27 6.28
N GLU A 60 -23.22 5.25 7.03
CA GLU A 60 -23.07 5.27 8.48
C GLU A 60 -23.85 4.11 9.12
N LEU A 61 -23.19 3.32 9.96
CA LEU A 61 -23.73 2.21 10.69
C LEU A 61 -24.60 2.77 11.83
N PRO A 62 -25.82 2.25 11.99
CA PRO A 62 -26.70 2.63 13.07
C PRO A 62 -26.07 2.31 14.44
N LYS A 63 -26.60 2.91 15.51
CA LYS A 63 -26.14 2.62 16.88
C LYS A 63 -26.40 1.17 17.29
N GLU A 64 -27.52 0.61 16.82
CA GLU A 64 -28.00 -0.73 17.12
C GLU A 64 -28.19 -1.52 15.83
N GLY A 65 -28.30 -2.83 15.96
CA GLY A 65 -28.47 -3.75 14.83
C GLY A 65 -27.28 -4.69 14.71
N THR A 66 -27.27 -5.43 13.61
CA THR A 66 -26.35 -6.55 13.43
C THR A 66 -25.78 -6.53 12.03
N LEU A 67 -24.45 -6.56 11.96
CA LEU A 67 -23.71 -6.77 10.74
C LEU A 67 -23.50 -8.27 10.54
N GLN A 68 -23.93 -8.80 9.40
CA GLN A 68 -23.84 -10.23 9.13
C GLN A 68 -22.92 -10.52 7.95
N PHE A 69 -22.18 -11.63 8.07
CA PHE A 69 -21.28 -12.15 7.05
C PHE A 69 -21.72 -13.57 6.72
N ALA A 70 -22.03 -13.82 5.45
CA ALA A 70 -22.35 -15.16 4.96
C ALA A 70 -21.50 -15.48 3.74
N VAL A 71 -20.98 -16.71 3.65
CA VAL A 71 -20.27 -17.20 2.46
C VAL A 71 -21.15 -18.23 1.78
N ASP A 72 -21.47 -18.00 0.50
CA ASP A 72 -22.37 -18.84 -0.30
C ASP A 72 -23.70 -19.15 0.43
N GLY A 73 -24.26 -18.15 1.12
CA GLY A 73 -25.49 -18.26 1.90
C GLY A 73 -25.34 -18.92 3.28
N THR A 74 -24.17 -19.46 3.63
CA THR A 74 -23.87 -19.99 4.97
C THR A 74 -23.43 -18.86 5.88
N ALA A 75 -24.18 -18.59 6.95
CA ALA A 75 -23.82 -17.58 7.94
C ALA A 75 -22.48 -17.96 8.63
N ILE A 76 -21.51 -17.06 8.56
CA ILE A 76 -20.19 -17.20 9.20
C ILE A 76 -20.15 -16.43 10.51
N GLU A 77 -20.70 -15.22 10.52
CA GLU A 77 -20.64 -14.33 11.67
C GLU A 77 -21.81 -13.35 11.70
N SER A 78 -22.23 -12.98 12.91
CA SER A 78 -23.33 -12.05 13.15
C SER A 78 -22.95 -11.12 14.30
N LEU A 79 -22.43 -9.94 13.98
CA LEU A 79 -21.83 -9.00 14.92
C LEU A 79 -22.82 -7.89 15.29
N PRO A 80 -23.27 -7.81 16.55
CA PRO A 80 -23.93 -6.60 17.06
C PRO A 80 -23.02 -5.39 16.86
N ILE A 81 -23.58 -4.27 16.37
CA ILE A 81 -22.79 -3.07 16.10
C ILE A 81 -22.12 -2.51 17.37
N GLU A 82 -22.78 -2.61 18.51
CA GLU A 82 -22.22 -2.23 19.81
C GLU A 82 -20.93 -3.01 20.11
N GLN A 83 -20.99 -4.34 20.04
CA GLN A 83 -19.83 -5.20 20.25
C GLN A 83 -18.70 -4.91 19.24
N LEU A 84 -19.06 -4.68 17.98
CA LEU A 84 -18.10 -4.29 16.94
C LEU A 84 -17.40 -2.97 17.28
N ARG A 85 -18.13 -1.97 17.79
CA ARG A 85 -17.57 -0.67 18.21
C ARG A 85 -16.67 -0.81 19.43
N GLU A 86 -17.07 -1.61 20.42
CA GLU A 86 -16.28 -1.88 21.64
C GLU A 86 -14.91 -2.49 21.34
N MET A 87 -14.80 -3.36 20.33
CA MET A 87 -13.53 -4.00 19.99
C MET A 87 -12.59 -3.12 19.13
N GLN A 88 -13.08 -2.05 18.49
CA GLN A 88 -12.26 -1.25 17.57
C GLN A 88 -10.97 -0.69 18.20
N PRO A 89 -10.98 -0.11 19.42
CA PRO A 89 -9.77 0.44 20.04
C PRO A 89 -8.68 -0.59 20.31
N ALA A 90 -9.02 -1.88 20.40
CA ALA A 90 -8.07 -2.96 20.64
C ALA A 90 -7.31 -3.38 19.37
N VAL A 91 -7.85 -3.07 18.18
CA VAL A 91 -7.19 -3.43 16.91
C VAL A 91 -6.17 -2.36 16.57
N LYS A 92 -4.90 -2.75 16.53
CA LYS A 92 -3.79 -1.88 16.12
C LYS A 92 -3.58 -2.02 14.61
N PRO A 93 -3.87 -0.99 13.80
CA PRO A 93 -3.57 -1.02 12.37
C PRO A 93 -2.05 -1.14 12.15
N PRO A 94 -1.61 -1.88 11.12
CA PRO A 94 -0.20 -1.89 10.71
C PRO A 94 0.33 -0.49 10.44
N ALA A 95 1.58 -0.24 10.79
CA ALA A 95 2.22 1.04 10.48
C ALA A 95 2.31 1.26 8.96
N GLY A 96 1.98 2.47 8.50
CA GLY A 96 1.91 2.80 7.08
C GLY A 96 0.64 2.33 6.36
N PHE A 97 -0.27 1.61 7.04
CA PHE A 97 -1.60 1.32 6.49
C PHE A 97 -2.46 2.58 6.45
N ARG A 98 -3.16 2.81 5.33
CA ARG A 98 -4.13 3.90 5.16
C ARG A 98 -5.49 3.35 4.75
N PRO A 99 -6.55 3.58 5.54
CA PRO A 99 -7.90 3.20 5.15
C PRO A 99 -8.42 4.10 4.02
N LEU A 100 -9.40 3.60 3.26
CA LEU A 100 -10.19 4.46 2.39
C LEU A 100 -11.07 5.40 3.23
N GLY A 101 -11.41 6.56 2.68
CA GLY A 101 -12.39 7.45 3.27
C GLY A 101 -13.77 6.82 3.29
N GLY A 102 -14.52 7.02 4.37
CA GLY A 102 -15.79 6.37 4.66
C GLY A 102 -15.84 5.89 6.11
N GLU A 103 -16.92 5.25 6.50
CA GLU A 103 -16.97 4.55 7.78
C GLU A 103 -16.33 3.17 7.61
N GLY A 104 -15.35 2.84 8.46
CA GLY A 104 -14.73 1.53 8.37
C GLY A 104 -14.27 1.00 9.70
N PHE A 105 -14.32 -0.31 9.81
CA PHE A 105 -14.14 -1.07 11.02
C PHE A 105 -13.35 -2.34 10.74
N TRP A 106 -12.64 -2.79 11.76
CA TRP A 106 -11.93 -4.05 11.77
C TRP A 106 -12.89 -5.16 12.18
N TYR A 107 -12.87 -6.24 11.40
CA TYR A 107 -13.49 -7.50 11.76
C TYR A 107 -12.75 -8.13 12.97
N PRO A 108 -13.42 -8.93 13.81
CA PRO A 108 -12.78 -9.63 14.93
C PRO A 108 -11.49 -10.37 14.54
N THR A 109 -10.42 -10.12 15.27
CA THR A 109 -9.07 -10.62 14.94
C THR A 109 -8.86 -12.07 15.37
N GLY A 110 -7.71 -12.66 14.99
CA GLY A 110 -7.32 -14.00 15.44
C GLY A 110 -8.23 -15.10 14.85
N PRO A 111 -8.73 -16.06 15.66
CA PRO A 111 -9.50 -17.19 15.16
C PRO A 111 -10.72 -16.81 14.31
N ALA A 112 -11.43 -15.73 14.64
CA ALA A 112 -12.58 -15.28 13.88
C ALA A 112 -12.19 -14.86 12.45
N THR A 113 -11.12 -14.08 12.29
CA THR A 113 -10.59 -13.70 10.97
C THR A 113 -10.16 -14.95 10.20
N LEU A 114 -9.49 -15.91 10.86
CA LEU A 114 -9.06 -17.15 10.19
C LEU A 114 -10.24 -17.99 9.70
N THR A 115 -11.31 -18.13 10.50
CA THR A 115 -12.55 -18.81 10.08
C THR A 115 -13.19 -18.13 8.88
N LEU A 116 -13.29 -16.80 8.90
CA LEU A 116 -13.83 -16.04 7.77
C LEU A 116 -12.99 -16.23 6.50
N LEU A 117 -11.67 -16.11 6.60
CA LEU A 117 -10.78 -16.29 5.45
C LEU A 117 -10.82 -17.70 4.88
N GLU A 118 -10.93 -18.73 5.72
CA GLU A 118 -11.02 -20.12 5.24
C GLU A 118 -12.35 -20.37 4.51
N ALA A 119 -13.46 -19.85 5.03
CA ALA A 119 -14.74 -19.88 4.33
C ALA A 119 -14.64 -19.15 2.99
N MET A 120 -14.10 -17.93 2.97
CA MET A 120 -13.97 -17.13 1.75
C MET A 120 -13.04 -17.77 0.71
N ARG A 121 -11.97 -18.45 1.13
CA ARG A 121 -11.05 -19.16 0.23
C ARG A 121 -11.71 -20.32 -0.51
N SER A 122 -12.74 -20.93 0.10
CA SER A 122 -13.45 -22.09 -0.43
C SER A 122 -14.76 -21.72 -1.12
N GLY A 123 -15.31 -20.54 -0.82
CA GLY A 123 -16.56 -20.04 -1.38
C GLY A 123 -16.42 -19.23 -2.67
N LYS A 124 -17.55 -18.76 -3.19
CA LYS A 124 -17.63 -17.98 -4.43
C LYS A 124 -18.08 -16.54 -4.19
N GLU A 125 -18.90 -16.31 -3.18
CA GLU A 125 -19.40 -15.00 -2.79
C GLU A 125 -19.42 -14.84 -1.27
N LEU A 126 -18.93 -13.69 -0.79
CA LEU A 126 -19.21 -13.22 0.55
C LEU A 126 -20.35 -12.21 0.47
N THR A 127 -21.43 -12.48 1.17
CA THR A 127 -22.55 -11.57 1.36
C THR A 127 -22.36 -10.82 2.67
N ILE A 128 -22.30 -9.48 2.59
CA ILE A 128 -22.26 -8.59 3.75
C ILE A 128 -23.64 -7.94 3.88
N ILE A 129 -24.31 -8.14 5.01
CA ILE A 129 -25.64 -7.58 5.28
C ILE A 129 -25.47 -6.45 6.29
N LEU A 130 -25.59 -5.22 5.80
CA LEU A 130 -25.56 -4.02 6.61
C LEU A 130 -26.92 -3.82 7.28
N PRO A 131 -26.96 -3.46 8.58
CA PRO A 131 -28.23 -3.25 9.27
C PRO A 131 -29.01 -2.08 8.69
N ALA A 132 -30.33 -2.13 8.86
CA ALA A 132 -31.26 -1.07 8.52
C ALA A 132 -30.87 0.27 9.19
N VAL A 133 -30.97 1.36 8.43
CA VAL A 133 -30.75 2.73 8.94
C VAL A 133 -32.07 3.50 8.86
N ASN A 134 -32.52 4.08 9.98
CA ASN A 134 -33.70 4.97 10.03
C ASN A 134 -34.98 4.40 9.38
N GLY A 135 -35.28 3.11 9.59
CA GLY A 135 -36.49 2.46 9.06
C GLY A 135 -36.41 2.02 7.59
N SER A 136 -35.22 2.07 6.98
CA SER A 136 -34.94 1.39 5.70
C SER A 136 -34.78 -0.12 5.88
N ASP A 137 -34.77 -0.85 4.77
CA ASP A 137 -34.44 -2.27 4.78
C ASP A 137 -32.91 -2.49 4.94
N PRO A 138 -32.48 -3.61 5.54
CA PRO A 138 -31.08 -4.02 5.53
C PRO A 138 -30.51 -4.08 4.11
N VAL A 139 -29.29 -3.61 3.93
CA VAL A 139 -28.64 -3.59 2.61
C VAL A 139 -27.74 -4.80 2.48
N THR A 140 -28.00 -5.60 1.45
CA THR A 140 -27.17 -6.75 1.09
C THR A 140 -26.16 -6.36 0.03
N VAL A 141 -24.88 -6.58 0.32
CA VAL A 141 -23.75 -6.25 -0.55
C VAL A 141 -22.95 -7.52 -0.88
N PRO A 142 -23.02 -8.02 -2.13
CA PRO A 142 -22.24 -9.18 -2.54
C PRO A 142 -20.80 -8.78 -2.88
N VAL A 143 -19.83 -9.55 -2.36
CA VAL A 143 -18.40 -9.44 -2.64
C VAL A 143 -17.97 -10.72 -3.36
N PRO A 144 -17.68 -10.66 -4.68
CA PRO A 144 -17.20 -11.83 -5.41
C PRO A 144 -15.83 -12.30 -4.89
N LEU A 145 -15.66 -13.61 -4.71
CA LEU A 145 -14.44 -14.21 -4.15
C LEU A 145 -13.52 -14.82 -5.22
N HIS A 146 -13.91 -14.74 -6.49
CA HIS A 146 -13.02 -15.10 -7.59
C HIS A 146 -11.75 -14.24 -7.55
N GLY A 147 -10.57 -14.85 -7.65
CA GLY A 147 -9.29 -14.14 -7.54
C GLY A 147 -8.81 -13.85 -6.11
N LEU A 148 -9.61 -14.07 -5.06
CA LEU A 148 -9.18 -13.90 -3.67
C LEU A 148 -7.97 -14.79 -3.35
N LYS A 149 -8.04 -16.08 -3.69
CA LYS A 149 -6.94 -17.03 -3.41
C LYS A 149 -5.63 -16.61 -4.11
N SER A 150 -5.71 -16.14 -5.35
CA SER A 150 -4.54 -15.62 -6.09
C SER A 150 -3.99 -14.34 -5.45
N SER A 151 -4.87 -13.49 -4.96
CA SER A 151 -4.51 -12.25 -4.26
C SER A 151 -3.81 -12.54 -2.93
N LEU A 152 -4.35 -13.46 -2.14
CA LEU A 152 -3.72 -13.89 -0.87
C LEU A 152 -2.38 -14.59 -1.11
N LEU A 153 -2.26 -15.38 -2.18
CA LEU A 153 -1.00 -15.99 -2.58
C LEU A 153 0.02 -14.94 -3.01
N TRP A 154 -0.42 -13.87 -3.68
CA TRP A 154 0.44 -12.74 -4.02
C TRP A 154 0.95 -12.06 -2.75
N LEU A 155 0.09 -11.82 -1.75
CA LEU A 155 0.49 -11.29 -0.43
C LEU A 155 1.55 -12.19 0.23
N ASP A 156 1.28 -13.51 0.31
CA ASP A 156 2.21 -14.48 0.91
C ASP A 156 3.57 -14.47 0.19
N ASN A 157 3.59 -14.48 -1.13
CA ASN A 157 4.83 -14.43 -1.92
C ASN A 157 5.58 -13.10 -1.70
N ARG A 158 4.83 -11.99 -1.62
CA ARG A 158 5.40 -10.66 -1.46
C ARG A 158 6.04 -10.44 -0.10
N GLN A 159 5.58 -11.18 0.89
CA GLN A 159 6.06 -11.15 2.26
C GLN A 159 6.92 -12.37 2.63
N ASP A 160 7.39 -13.15 1.65
CA ASP A 160 8.19 -14.36 1.86
C ASP A 160 7.57 -15.39 2.83
N ARG A 161 6.23 -15.49 2.84
CA ARG A 161 5.47 -16.39 3.73
C ARG A 161 5.15 -17.75 3.11
N THR A 162 5.12 -17.87 1.79
CA THR A 162 4.82 -19.13 1.09
C THR A 162 5.75 -20.25 1.58
N GLY A 163 5.17 -21.38 2.01
CA GLY A 163 5.92 -22.51 2.56
C GLY A 163 6.27 -22.37 4.05
N THR A 164 6.00 -21.22 4.69
CA THR A 164 6.12 -21.06 6.14
C THR A 164 4.83 -21.45 6.86
N VAL A 165 4.91 -21.64 8.18
CA VAL A 165 3.74 -21.84 9.05
C VAL A 165 2.77 -20.64 9.06
N SER A 166 3.21 -19.47 8.59
CA SER A 166 2.43 -18.22 8.64
C SER A 166 1.67 -17.89 7.35
N ALA A 167 1.88 -18.66 6.28
CA ALA A 167 1.23 -18.42 4.99
C ALA A 167 -0.29 -18.64 5.06
N ILE A 168 -1.04 -17.79 4.37
CA ILE A 168 -2.50 -17.86 4.29
C ILE A 168 -2.93 -18.92 3.27
N VAL A 169 -2.26 -19.00 2.12
CA VAL A 169 -2.69 -19.85 0.98
C VAL A 169 -2.00 -21.20 0.98
N ALA A 170 -0.68 -21.18 1.06
CA ALA A 170 0.18 -22.35 0.95
C ALA A 170 1.08 -22.46 2.19
N PRO A 171 0.51 -22.84 3.35
CA PRO A 171 1.28 -23.05 4.55
C PRO A 171 2.23 -24.24 4.37
N GLY A 172 3.40 -24.16 5.01
CA GLY A 172 4.35 -25.27 5.09
C GLY A 172 4.94 -25.38 6.49
N THR A 173 6.12 -26.00 6.59
CA THR A 173 6.77 -26.29 7.88
C THR A 173 7.87 -25.31 8.24
N ASP A 174 8.26 -24.42 7.33
CA ASP A 174 9.34 -23.47 7.60
C ASP A 174 8.91 -22.47 8.68
N PRO A 175 9.81 -22.08 9.60
CA PRO A 175 9.51 -21.05 10.59
C PRO A 175 9.07 -19.75 9.92
N ALA A 176 8.13 -19.04 10.56
CA ALA A 176 7.80 -17.69 10.16
C ALA A 176 9.04 -16.79 10.31
N LYS A 177 9.18 -15.81 9.43
CA LYS A 177 10.27 -14.83 9.44
C LYS A 177 9.72 -13.46 9.04
N ASP A 178 10.41 -12.42 9.47
CA ASP A 178 10.07 -11.06 9.04
C ASP A 178 10.25 -10.95 7.53
N ALA A 179 9.23 -10.40 6.88
CA ALA A 179 9.30 -10.05 5.47
C ALA A 179 10.27 -8.87 5.25
N PRO A 180 10.76 -8.65 4.01
CA PRO A 180 11.39 -7.40 3.65
C PRO A 180 10.50 -6.22 4.01
N HIS A 181 11.05 -5.25 4.75
CA HIS A 181 10.26 -4.17 5.33
C HIS A 181 11.03 -2.84 5.37
N ALA A 182 10.29 -1.78 5.70
CA ALA A 182 10.85 -0.51 6.12
C ALA A 182 10.11 -0.01 7.37
N VAL A 183 10.78 0.82 8.16
CA VAL A 183 10.24 1.37 9.40
C VAL A 183 9.52 2.68 9.11
N SER A 184 8.26 2.78 9.52
CA SER A 184 7.47 4.01 9.38
C SER A 184 8.04 5.15 10.22
N LEU A 185 8.05 6.35 9.63
CA LEU A 185 8.39 7.60 10.32
C LEU A 185 7.11 8.45 10.35
N MET A 186 6.57 8.64 11.55
CA MET A 186 5.36 9.40 11.83
C MET A 186 5.64 10.85 12.22
N SER A 187 6.86 11.15 12.67
CA SER A 187 7.33 12.50 12.95
C SER A 187 8.76 12.70 12.42
N ALA A 188 9.08 13.93 12.04
CA ALA A 188 10.44 14.34 11.70
C ALA A 188 11.41 14.19 12.88
N ASP A 189 10.93 14.23 14.13
CA ASP A 189 11.76 14.03 15.34
C ASP A 189 12.35 12.62 15.43
N GLN A 190 11.85 11.67 14.64
CA GLN A 190 12.39 10.31 14.55
C GLN A 190 13.61 10.23 13.62
N LEU A 191 13.95 11.30 12.90
CA LEU A 191 15.13 11.37 12.06
C LEU A 191 16.39 11.57 12.94
N PRO A 192 17.47 10.83 12.70
CA PRO A 192 18.76 11.14 13.32
C PRO A 192 19.21 12.58 12.98
N PRO A 193 19.97 13.25 13.88
CA PRO A 193 20.37 14.64 13.67
C PRO A 193 21.03 14.93 12.31
N GLU A 194 21.94 14.05 11.85
CA GLU A 194 22.62 14.21 10.56
C GLU A 194 21.65 14.08 9.37
N VAL A 195 20.68 13.17 9.46
CA VAL A 195 19.64 13.00 8.43
C VAL A 195 18.71 14.21 8.41
N ALA A 196 18.30 14.69 9.59
CA ALA A 196 17.49 15.89 9.73
C ALA A 196 18.23 17.14 9.20
N ALA A 197 19.55 17.25 9.42
CA ALA A 197 20.35 18.35 8.91
C ALA A 197 20.40 18.37 7.37
N VAL A 198 20.63 17.21 6.74
CA VAL A 198 20.58 17.09 5.26
C VAL A 198 19.20 17.43 4.73
N TRP A 199 18.15 16.92 5.38
CA TRP A 199 16.77 17.17 5.00
C TRP A 199 16.42 18.67 5.08
N SER A 200 16.73 19.33 6.20
CA SER A 200 16.45 20.75 6.41
C SER A 200 17.27 21.68 5.51
N ALA A 201 18.49 21.27 5.13
CA ALA A 201 19.32 22.04 4.21
C ALA A 201 18.79 22.05 2.77
N ASN A 202 17.87 21.15 2.40
CA ASN A 202 17.37 21.03 1.04
C ASN A 202 16.08 21.83 0.86
N ARG A 203 16.12 22.95 0.13
CA ARG A 203 14.95 23.68 -0.43
C ARG A 203 13.71 23.78 0.49
N LEU A 204 13.91 24.04 1.78
CA LEU A 204 12.83 24.12 2.77
C LEU A 204 12.02 22.81 2.91
N CYS A 205 12.62 21.64 2.63
CA CYS A 205 11.97 20.34 2.77
C CYS A 205 11.40 20.12 4.18
N SER A 206 12.05 20.70 5.19
CA SER A 206 11.62 20.64 6.58
C SER A 206 10.45 21.57 6.93
N GLU A 207 10.07 22.49 6.04
CA GLU A 207 8.89 23.33 6.20
C GLU A 207 7.62 22.56 5.81
N ILE A 208 7.25 21.62 6.67
CA ILE A 208 6.07 20.78 6.51
C ILE A 208 5.33 20.67 7.85
N ASP A 209 4.00 20.77 7.80
CA ASP A 209 3.17 20.55 8.98
C ASP A 209 3.36 19.11 9.51
N PRO A 210 3.53 18.90 10.84
CA PRO A 210 3.74 17.58 11.41
C PRO A 210 2.61 16.58 11.12
N THR A 211 1.36 17.06 11.06
CA THR A 211 0.20 16.21 10.73
C THR A 211 0.25 15.76 9.28
N ILE A 212 0.65 16.67 8.38
CA ILE A 212 0.88 16.34 6.97
C ILE A 212 2.04 15.35 6.84
N PHE A 213 3.18 15.57 7.50
CA PHE A 213 4.31 14.65 7.51
C PHE A 213 3.88 13.23 7.90
N ALA A 214 3.13 13.11 9.00
CA ALA A 214 2.64 11.84 9.51
C ALA A 214 1.73 11.10 8.51
N GLY A 215 1.07 11.82 7.60
CA GLY A 215 0.21 11.27 6.55
C GLY A 215 0.94 10.84 5.26
N LEU A 216 2.16 11.32 5.04
CA LEU A 216 2.91 11.10 3.79
C LEU A 216 3.79 9.83 3.79
N ASN A 217 3.60 8.92 4.77
CA ASN A 217 4.20 7.59 4.77
C ASN A 217 5.73 7.58 4.57
N ALA A 218 6.41 8.52 5.23
CA ALA A 218 7.87 8.54 5.29
C ALA A 218 8.40 7.23 5.90
N VAL A 219 9.54 6.74 5.40
CA VAL A 219 10.12 5.48 5.87
C VAL A 219 11.63 5.54 6.01
N ARG A 220 12.15 4.77 6.97
CA ARG A 220 13.55 4.37 7.09
C ARG A 220 13.69 2.92 6.65
N VAL A 221 14.50 2.68 5.63
CA VAL A 221 14.88 1.36 5.12
C VAL A 221 16.20 0.95 5.79
N PRO A 222 16.19 0.03 6.75
CA PRO A 222 17.43 -0.46 7.36
C PRO A 222 18.17 -1.43 6.43
N PHE A 223 19.49 -1.34 6.39
CA PHE A 223 20.36 -2.30 5.70
C PHE A 223 21.19 -3.13 6.70
N ALA A 224 21.61 -4.32 6.27
CA ALA A 224 22.30 -5.29 7.13
C ALA A 224 23.68 -4.80 7.64
N ASP A 225 24.31 -3.87 6.94
CA ASP A 225 25.60 -3.28 7.31
C ASP A 225 25.48 -2.11 8.31
N GLY A 226 24.27 -1.82 8.78
CA GLY A 226 23.97 -0.73 9.70
C GLY A 226 23.68 0.61 9.00
N ALA A 227 23.79 0.70 7.68
CA ALA A 227 23.34 1.87 6.94
C ALA A 227 21.79 1.93 6.88
N SER A 228 21.26 3.09 6.53
CA SER A 228 19.81 3.27 6.34
C SER A 228 19.51 4.27 5.23
N LEU A 229 18.57 3.92 4.35
CA LEU A 229 18.00 4.83 3.36
C LEU A 229 16.69 5.40 3.89
N TYR A 230 16.56 6.72 3.88
CA TYR A 230 15.36 7.42 4.31
C TYR A 230 14.66 7.99 3.09
N ILE A 231 13.35 7.73 2.96
CA ILE A 231 12.48 8.36 1.96
C ILE A 231 11.55 9.30 2.71
N ILE A 232 11.79 10.61 2.58
CA ILE A 232 11.24 11.64 3.45
C ILE A 232 10.50 12.69 2.60
N PRO A 233 9.28 13.12 2.98
CA PRO A 233 8.59 14.23 2.34
C PRO A 233 9.46 15.50 2.29
N CYS A 234 9.32 16.31 1.25
CA CYS A 234 10.09 17.54 1.08
C CYS A 234 9.16 18.74 0.90
N GLY A 235 8.72 19.33 2.01
CA GLY A 235 7.77 20.44 2.03
C GLY A 235 6.32 19.98 1.83
N ALA A 236 5.40 20.95 1.81
CA ALA A 236 3.98 20.67 1.68
C ALA A 236 3.62 20.02 0.33
N PRO A 237 2.68 19.05 0.32
CA PRO A 237 2.18 18.47 -0.91
C PRO A 237 1.36 19.48 -1.70
N THR A 238 1.29 19.29 -3.01
CA THR A 238 0.35 19.98 -3.90
C THR A 238 -0.93 19.14 -4.07
N ALA A 239 -1.89 19.62 -4.87
CA ALA A 239 -3.18 18.96 -5.06
C ALA A 239 -3.11 17.47 -5.46
N TYR A 240 -2.08 17.06 -6.22
CA TYR A 240 -1.94 15.68 -6.71
C TYR A 240 -0.50 15.17 -6.74
N ASN A 241 0.47 15.96 -6.28
CA ASN A 241 1.88 15.56 -6.17
C ASN A 241 2.47 15.92 -4.81
N SER A 242 3.04 14.93 -4.13
CA SER A 242 3.84 15.09 -2.93
C SER A 242 5.32 14.90 -3.27
N PRO A 243 6.19 15.91 -3.06
CA PRO A 243 7.63 15.77 -3.24
C PRO A 243 8.28 15.00 -2.08
N TYR A 244 9.29 14.20 -2.40
CA TYR A 244 10.14 13.49 -1.44
C TYR A 244 11.60 13.64 -1.82
N VAL A 245 12.47 13.42 -0.85
CA VAL A 245 13.90 13.28 -0.99
C VAL A 245 14.36 11.93 -0.42
N ALA A 246 15.50 11.45 -0.91
CA ALA A 246 16.16 10.26 -0.40
C ALA A 246 17.45 10.66 0.34
N VAL A 247 17.63 10.24 1.58
CA VAL A 247 18.85 10.50 2.37
C VAL A 247 19.44 9.17 2.81
N LEU A 248 20.72 8.95 2.54
CA LEU A 248 21.46 7.77 3.01
C LEU A 248 22.25 8.16 4.26
N SER A 249 22.07 7.42 5.35
CA SER A 249 22.95 7.46 6.51
C SER A 249 23.82 6.21 6.53
N GLY A 250 25.13 6.40 6.63
CA GLY A 250 26.11 5.31 6.79
C GLY A 250 26.09 4.74 8.21
N LYS A 251 26.79 3.61 8.40
CA LYS A 251 26.97 2.99 9.71
C LYS A 251 27.66 3.89 10.75
N ASP A 252 28.40 4.89 10.28
CA ASP A 252 29.09 5.91 11.07
C ASP A 252 28.18 7.10 11.42
N GLY A 253 26.92 7.07 10.98
CA GLY A 253 25.93 8.13 11.18
C GLY A 253 26.01 9.25 10.15
N ALA A 254 27.08 9.33 9.35
CA ALA A 254 27.23 10.36 8.32
C ALA A 254 26.09 10.26 7.30
N ALA A 255 25.43 11.38 7.04
CA ALA A 255 24.28 11.43 6.14
C ALA A 255 24.61 12.18 4.85
N ARG A 256 24.05 11.73 3.73
CA ARG A 256 24.12 12.45 2.45
C ARG A 256 22.83 12.32 1.66
N GLN A 257 22.54 13.35 0.87
CA GLN A 257 21.47 13.31 -0.11
C GLN A 257 21.78 12.24 -1.17
N VAL A 258 20.78 11.43 -1.51
CA VAL A 258 20.79 10.50 -2.63
C VAL A 258 20.08 11.19 -3.81
N HIS A 259 20.74 11.17 -4.95
CA HIS A 259 20.15 11.59 -6.22
C HIS A 259 19.71 10.35 -6.99
N VAL A 260 18.63 10.48 -7.73
CA VAL A 260 18.09 9.47 -8.64
C VAL A 260 18.34 9.88 -10.08
N ALA A 261 18.63 8.89 -10.94
CA ALA A 261 18.82 9.12 -12.37
C ALA A 261 17.47 9.23 -13.09
N ARG A 262 17.38 10.13 -14.07
CA ARG A 262 16.20 10.36 -14.93
C ARG A 262 16.64 10.52 -16.36
N MET A 263 15.77 10.27 -17.33
CA MET A 263 16.07 10.58 -18.73
C MET A 263 15.44 11.92 -19.13
N SER A 264 16.28 12.80 -19.68
CA SER A 264 15.83 14.00 -20.40
C SER A 264 16.05 13.81 -21.90
N GLU A 265 15.50 14.72 -22.71
CA GLU A 265 15.77 14.75 -24.15
C GLU A 265 17.27 14.89 -24.48
N LYS A 266 18.06 15.49 -23.58
CA LYS A 266 19.51 15.68 -23.74
C LYS A 266 20.35 14.54 -23.14
N GLY A 267 19.71 13.48 -22.65
CA GLY A 267 20.36 12.36 -21.99
C GLY A 267 20.10 12.27 -20.49
N PRO A 268 20.86 11.43 -19.77
CA PRO A 268 20.63 11.17 -18.36
C PRO A 268 20.92 12.41 -17.51
N ILE A 269 20.05 12.67 -16.54
CA ILE A 269 20.21 13.73 -15.55
C ILE A 269 20.11 13.12 -14.14
N ALA A 270 20.68 13.81 -13.16
CA ALA A 270 20.48 13.51 -11.75
C ALA A 270 19.50 14.51 -11.15
N THR A 271 18.54 14.02 -10.36
CA THR A 271 17.64 14.85 -9.55
C THR A 271 17.54 14.27 -8.15
N ASP A 272 17.25 15.11 -7.17
CA ASP A 272 17.05 14.72 -5.78
C ASP A 272 15.57 14.72 -5.37
N LEU A 273 14.68 15.22 -6.22
CA LEU A 273 13.24 15.22 -5.99
C LEU A 273 12.56 14.00 -6.60
N ILE A 274 11.76 13.33 -5.78
CA ILE A 274 11.01 12.12 -6.12
C ILE A 274 9.54 12.41 -5.83
N TYR A 275 8.69 12.49 -6.85
CA TYR A 275 7.27 12.78 -6.66
C TYR A 275 6.45 11.52 -6.42
N ASN A 276 5.52 11.58 -5.46
CA ASN A 276 4.65 10.47 -5.08
C ASN A 276 5.46 9.18 -4.86
N ALA A 277 6.52 9.31 -4.04
CA ALA A 277 7.50 8.25 -3.83
C ALA A 277 6.88 7.04 -3.13
N LYS A 278 7.20 5.85 -3.64
CA LYS A 278 6.79 4.57 -3.07
C LYS A 278 7.98 3.63 -2.97
N TRP A 279 8.34 3.25 -1.76
CA TRP A 279 9.36 2.23 -1.53
C TRP A 279 8.72 0.83 -1.59
N ILE A 280 9.44 -0.09 -2.20
CA ILE A 280 9.05 -1.47 -2.39
C ILE A 280 10.10 -2.36 -1.71
N PRO A 281 9.90 -2.74 -0.43
CA PRO A 281 10.91 -3.45 0.34
C PRO A 281 11.38 -4.76 -0.30
N ALA A 282 10.44 -5.60 -0.74
CA ALA A 282 10.78 -6.93 -1.24
C ALA A 282 11.57 -6.92 -2.56
N ASP A 283 11.55 -5.82 -3.32
CA ASP A 283 12.39 -5.67 -4.51
C ASP A 283 13.56 -4.70 -4.30
N GLN A 284 13.63 -4.05 -3.14
CA GLN A 284 14.49 -2.89 -2.87
C GLN A 284 14.38 -1.81 -3.95
N GLN A 285 13.14 -1.51 -4.37
CA GLN A 285 12.87 -0.58 -5.44
C GLN A 285 12.18 0.68 -4.94
N LEU A 286 12.50 1.81 -5.59
CA LEU A 286 11.79 3.06 -5.43
C LEU A 286 11.00 3.33 -6.69
N VAL A 287 9.70 3.60 -6.54
CA VAL A 287 8.82 4.04 -7.63
C VAL A 287 8.45 5.51 -7.40
N SER A 288 8.37 6.25 -8.49
CA SER A 288 7.86 7.63 -8.51
C SER A 288 6.80 7.76 -9.59
N TYR A 289 5.79 8.56 -9.32
CA TYR A 289 4.71 8.85 -10.25
C TYR A 289 4.33 10.32 -10.17
N PHE A 290 5.02 11.15 -10.95
CA PHE A 290 4.61 12.53 -11.14
C PHE A 290 3.37 12.58 -12.02
N LYS A 291 2.28 13.13 -11.50
CA LYS A 291 1.04 13.34 -12.24
C LYS A 291 1.06 14.72 -12.90
N GLY A 292 0.75 14.79 -14.20
CA GLY A 292 0.61 16.05 -14.93
C GLY A 292 -0.78 16.69 -14.78
N SER A 293 -1.74 15.96 -14.24
CA SER A 293 -3.13 16.38 -14.03
C SER A 293 -3.66 15.80 -12.70
N GLY A 294 -4.85 16.23 -12.27
CA GLY A 294 -5.52 15.64 -11.11
C GLY A 294 -5.94 14.18 -11.33
N VAL A 295 -6.21 13.79 -12.57
CA VAL A 295 -6.58 12.41 -12.94
C VAL A 295 -5.33 11.52 -12.98
N GLY A 296 -4.21 12.03 -13.50
CA GLY A 296 -2.92 11.34 -13.58
C GLY A 296 -2.69 10.58 -14.89
N GLU A 297 -3.58 10.70 -15.87
CA GLU A 297 -3.47 10.02 -17.16
C GLU A 297 -2.25 10.44 -18.00
N CYS A 298 -1.62 11.54 -17.61
CA CYS A 298 -0.36 12.05 -18.15
C CYS A 298 0.63 12.34 -17.01
N GLY A 299 1.90 12.47 -17.36
CA GLY A 299 2.98 12.78 -16.46
C GLY A 299 4.16 11.88 -16.71
N LEU A 300 4.81 11.48 -15.62
CA LEU A 300 6.02 10.67 -15.70
C LEU A 300 6.12 9.71 -14.52
N TRP A 301 6.51 8.49 -14.86
CA TRP A 301 6.68 7.37 -13.95
C TRP A 301 8.11 6.84 -14.02
N ASN A 302 8.67 6.48 -12.87
CA ASN A 302 10.02 5.94 -12.75
C ASN A 302 10.05 4.75 -11.80
N ARG A 303 11.03 3.88 -12.04
CA ARG A 303 11.44 2.84 -11.10
C ARG A 303 12.94 2.71 -11.04
N TRP A 304 13.46 2.73 -9.81
CA TRP A 304 14.85 2.50 -9.49
C TRP A 304 15.01 1.28 -8.61
N VAL A 305 16.16 0.63 -8.66
CA VAL A 305 16.57 -0.42 -7.72
C VAL A 305 17.77 0.05 -6.92
N TRP A 306 17.77 -0.26 -5.63
CA TRP A 306 18.92 -0.07 -4.78
C TRP A 306 20.01 -1.09 -5.12
N ASN A 307 21.23 -0.62 -5.36
CA ASN A 307 22.38 -1.49 -5.70
C ASN A 307 23.40 -1.64 -4.56
N GLY A 308 23.08 -1.17 -3.35
CA GLY A 308 24.00 -1.11 -2.21
C GLY A 308 24.68 0.25 -2.00
N THR A 309 24.71 1.13 -3.01
CA THR A 309 25.35 2.46 -2.92
C THR A 309 24.44 3.61 -3.38
N GLY A 310 23.51 3.32 -4.28
CA GLY A 310 22.57 4.28 -4.83
C GLY A 310 21.40 3.61 -5.54
N LEU A 311 20.53 4.46 -6.11
CA LEU A 311 19.34 4.06 -6.85
C LEU A 311 19.63 4.08 -8.35
N VAL A 312 19.61 2.90 -8.99
CA VAL A 312 19.86 2.72 -10.42
C VAL A 312 18.55 2.69 -11.17
N LEU A 313 18.42 3.48 -12.23
CA LEU A 313 17.19 3.57 -13.03
C LEU A 313 16.97 2.26 -13.79
N LEU A 314 15.87 1.57 -13.47
CA LEU A 314 15.43 0.37 -14.18
C LEU A 314 14.51 0.74 -15.35
N GLU A 315 13.58 1.66 -15.10
CA GLU A 315 12.56 2.00 -16.08
C GLU A 315 12.09 3.44 -15.88
N GLU A 316 11.84 4.14 -16.99
CA GLU A 316 11.17 5.42 -17.03
C GLU A 316 10.16 5.42 -18.18
N ALA A 317 8.98 5.95 -17.90
CA ALA A 317 7.95 6.11 -18.89
C ALA A 317 7.21 7.43 -18.69
N ALA A 318 6.75 8.00 -19.80
CA ALA A 318 6.05 9.27 -19.78
C ALA A 318 4.87 9.26 -20.77
N ARG A 319 3.91 10.11 -20.46
CA ARG A 319 2.85 10.53 -21.37
C ARG A 319 2.66 12.03 -21.22
N THR A 320 2.86 12.78 -22.28
CA THR A 320 2.83 14.26 -22.25
C THR A 320 1.43 14.82 -22.42
N THR A 321 0.54 14.11 -23.12
CA THR A 321 -0.84 14.56 -23.36
C THR A 321 -1.78 14.12 -22.25
N CYS A 322 -2.42 15.11 -21.62
CA CYS A 322 -3.48 14.94 -20.64
C CYS A 322 -4.84 15.07 -21.34
N ASP A 323 -5.63 14.00 -21.36
CA ASP A 323 -6.93 13.94 -22.04
C ASP A 323 -8.10 13.57 -21.09
N GLY A 324 -7.85 13.50 -19.78
CA GLY A 324 -8.86 13.19 -18.77
C GLY A 324 -9.36 11.74 -18.77
N THR A 325 -8.72 10.84 -19.50
CA THR A 325 -9.05 9.41 -19.50
C THR A 325 -8.59 8.70 -18.22
N GLU A 326 -9.07 7.48 -17.97
CA GLU A 326 -8.57 6.68 -16.86
C GLU A 326 -7.06 6.41 -17.03
N PRO A 327 -6.22 6.61 -15.99
CA PRO A 327 -4.79 6.42 -16.10
C PRO A 327 -4.41 4.97 -16.38
N ASP A 328 -3.84 4.71 -17.56
CA ASP A 328 -3.21 3.44 -17.89
C ASP A 328 -1.71 3.63 -18.12
N LEU A 329 -0.93 3.48 -17.05
CA LEU A 329 0.53 3.63 -17.08
C LEU A 329 1.19 2.53 -17.91
N SER A 330 0.55 1.37 -18.10
CA SER A 330 1.12 0.25 -18.85
C SER A 330 1.34 0.61 -20.33
N ASN A 331 0.50 1.49 -20.86
CA ASN A 331 0.54 1.98 -22.24
C ASN A 331 1.44 3.21 -22.43
N TRP A 332 2.07 3.73 -21.38
CA TRP A 332 2.97 4.88 -21.50
C TRP A 332 4.25 4.52 -22.28
N SER A 333 4.78 5.51 -23.01
CA SER A 333 6.00 5.33 -23.79
C SER A 333 7.22 5.28 -22.86
N SER A 334 8.04 4.25 -23.00
CA SER A 334 9.30 4.12 -22.26
C SER A 334 10.34 5.09 -22.79
N SER A 335 10.86 5.98 -21.94
CA SER A 335 12.12 6.70 -22.19
C SER A 335 13.33 5.91 -21.71
N TRP A 336 13.14 4.95 -20.80
CA TRP A 336 14.16 3.98 -20.38
C TRP A 336 13.55 2.62 -19.98
N PRO A 337 14.20 1.49 -20.31
CA PRO A 337 15.23 1.38 -21.34
C PRO A 337 14.63 1.80 -22.69
N LEU A 338 15.46 2.30 -23.60
CA LEU A 338 15.02 2.53 -24.97
C LEU A 338 14.58 1.19 -25.55
N LYS A 339 13.29 1.05 -25.88
CA LYS A 339 12.82 -0.12 -26.64
C LYS A 339 13.58 -0.12 -27.96
N LYS A 340 14.25 -1.22 -28.29
CA LYS A 340 14.85 -1.38 -29.62
C LYS A 340 13.74 -1.16 -30.65
N ALA A 341 13.97 -0.28 -31.62
CA ALA A 341 13.09 -0.19 -32.78
C ALA A 341 12.98 -1.59 -33.38
N SER A 342 11.76 -2.10 -33.51
CA SER A 342 11.50 -3.31 -34.28
C SER A 342 11.89 -3.01 -35.72
N ASN A 343 12.96 -3.66 -36.22
CA ASN A 343 13.26 -3.67 -37.66
C ASN A 343 12.21 -4.47 -38.41
#